data_AF-A0A3B8SK51-F1
#
_entry.id   AF-A0A3B8SK51-F1
#
_cell.length_a   1.000
_cell.length_b   1.000
_cell.length_c   1.000
_cell.angle_alpha   90.00
_cell.angle_beta   90.00
_cell.angle_gamma   90.00
#
_symmetry.space_group_name_H-M   'P 1'
#
loop_
_entity.id
_entity.type
_entity.pdbx_description
1 polymer ?
#
loop_
_entity_poly.entity_id
_entity_poly.type
_entity_poly.pdbx_seq_one_letter_code
_entity_poly.pdbx_strand_id
1 'polypeptide(L)'
;YDANIAITCTNSTEYLKITNEFDTSTDLLATETRSGKLTVEVIKSYVGTTEKPTLDTAISCEITGNAKERTSRATGTPAAKVVHEKSWKLTNDADSNGELSIGDLITLGTESFYVYNVDGDNVKALAQYNLLVGNSSNGSTATPLENVTGLQDASAGAKVDGASNYKGTVAFDDDSKVYETSTIKSNYVDPYMNTLNELGGNVESIGLITYEELTSDTLGCKFNGNTCISSPYDWLYSTSYWIDAGNSMAVNSNGDISNCYYTIDIWYGVRPVITISKSLL
;
A
#
# COMPACT_ATOMS: atom_id res chain seq x y z
N TYR A 1 0.86 -24.41 23.29
CA TYR A 1 -0.36 -23.95 23.97
C TYR A 1 -1.31 -23.50 22.90
N ASP A 2 -2.56 -23.96 22.95
CA ASP A 2 -3.64 -23.32 22.21
C ASP A 2 -4.05 -22.05 22.98
N ALA A 3 -4.96 -21.23 22.47
CA ALA A 3 -5.39 -20.01 23.13
C ALA A 3 -6.92 -19.94 23.20
N ASN A 4 -7.44 -19.65 24.38
CA ASN A 4 -8.82 -19.17 24.47
C ASN A 4 -8.79 -17.66 24.23
N ILE A 5 -9.46 -17.20 23.17
CA ILE A 5 -9.50 -15.79 22.80
C ILE A 5 -10.94 -15.29 22.84
N ALA A 6 -11.15 -14.16 23.48
CA ALA A 6 -12.38 -13.41 23.43
C ALA A 6 -12.08 -11.99 22.96
N ILE A 7 -12.83 -11.54 21.95
CA ILE A 7 -12.73 -10.18 21.40
C ILE A 7 -14.05 -9.49 21.71
N THR A 8 -13.98 -8.33 22.36
CA THR A 8 -15.15 -7.51 22.69
C THR A 8 -14.92 -6.08 22.22
N CYS A 9 -15.73 -5.62 21.28
CA CYS A 9 -15.79 -4.22 20.89
C CYS A 9 -17.00 -3.55 21.55
N THR A 10 -16.79 -2.42 22.21
CA THR A 10 -17.82 -1.67 22.95
C THR A 10 -17.98 -0.25 22.40
N ASN A 11 -19.03 0.44 22.85
CA ASN A 11 -19.53 1.77 22.43
C ASN A 11 -20.62 1.77 21.35
N SER A 12 -21.72 1.03 21.59
CA SER A 12 -22.99 1.41 20.94
C SER A 12 -23.49 2.72 21.55
N THR A 13 -23.79 3.69 20.69
CA THR A 13 -24.39 4.99 21.07
C THR A 13 -25.83 5.05 20.54
N GLU A 14 -26.55 6.14 20.78
CA GLU A 14 -27.85 6.34 20.12
C GLU A 14 -27.76 6.51 18.59
N TYR A 15 -26.54 6.73 18.06
CA TYR A 15 -26.28 6.97 16.64
C TYR A 15 -25.62 5.77 15.95
N LEU A 16 -24.84 4.99 16.70
CA LEU A 16 -24.06 3.87 16.17
C LEU A 16 -24.38 2.58 16.92
N LYS A 17 -24.63 1.50 16.17
CA LYS A 17 -24.70 0.14 16.69
C LYS A 17 -23.45 -0.62 16.25
N ILE A 18 -22.79 -1.22 17.24
CA ILE A 18 -21.62 -2.06 17.01
C ILE A 18 -22.04 -3.52 17.16
N THR A 19 -21.88 -4.30 16.10
CA THR A 19 -22.13 -5.75 16.13
C THR A 19 -20.80 -6.48 15.94
N ASN A 20 -20.53 -7.38 16.87
CA ASN A 20 -19.33 -8.18 16.89
C ASN A 20 -19.68 -9.62 16.46
N GLU A 21 -19.08 -10.07 15.36
CA GLU A 21 -19.22 -11.41 14.80
C GLU A 21 -17.84 -12.11 14.79
N PHE A 22 -17.19 -12.21 15.96
CA PHE A 22 -16.04 -13.09 16.16
C PHE A 22 -16.53 -14.47 16.65
N ASP A 23 -16.16 -15.55 15.96
CA ASP A 23 -16.41 -16.91 16.45
C ASP A 23 -15.46 -17.23 17.61
N THR A 24 -15.95 -17.10 18.84
CA THR A 24 -15.21 -17.44 20.06
C THR A 24 -15.61 -18.79 20.64
N SER A 25 -16.38 -19.61 19.89
CA SER A 25 -16.95 -20.86 20.41
C SER A 25 -15.91 -21.96 20.60
N THR A 26 -14.77 -21.85 19.94
CA THR A 26 -13.67 -22.82 19.98
C THR A 26 -12.36 -22.16 20.43
N ASP A 27 -11.43 -22.96 20.96
CA ASP A 27 -10.07 -22.49 21.22
C ASP A 27 -9.35 -22.20 19.90
N LEU A 28 -8.54 -21.15 19.87
CA LEU A 28 -7.62 -20.90 18.77
C LEU A 28 -6.46 -21.88 18.91
N LEU A 29 -6.34 -22.79 17.96
CA LEU A 29 -5.22 -23.73 17.96
C LEU A 29 -3.92 -22.96 17.80
N ALA A 30 -2.86 -23.45 18.45
CA ALA A 30 -1.52 -22.88 18.31
C ALA A 30 -1.20 -22.70 16.82
N THR A 31 -0.70 -21.53 16.44
CA THR A 31 -0.24 -21.18 15.07
C THR A 31 -1.34 -21.02 14.01
N GLU A 32 -2.62 -21.00 14.39
CA GLU A 32 -3.71 -20.68 13.48
C GLU A 32 -4.15 -19.22 13.61
N THR A 33 -4.71 -18.67 12.54
CA THR A 33 -5.31 -17.33 12.51
C THR A 33 -6.82 -17.47 12.55
N ARG A 34 -7.47 -16.61 13.35
CA ARG A 34 -8.93 -16.49 13.38
C ARG A 34 -9.33 -15.12 12.86
N SER A 35 -10.11 -15.14 11.79
CA SER A 35 -10.78 -13.97 11.25
C SER A 35 -12.16 -13.82 11.88
N GLY A 36 -12.64 -12.58 11.97
CA GLY A 36 -14.05 -12.31 12.27
C GLY A 36 -14.43 -10.92 11.80
N LYS A 37 -15.70 -10.57 11.98
CA LYS A 37 -16.28 -9.37 11.39
C LYS A 37 -16.77 -8.41 12.47
N LEU A 38 -16.36 -7.15 12.34
CA LEU A 38 -16.92 -6.04 13.10
C LEU A 38 -17.83 -5.24 12.17
N THR A 39 -19.11 -5.13 12.52
CA THR A 39 -20.08 -4.33 11.76
C THR A 39 -20.41 -3.06 12.54
N VAL A 40 -20.22 -1.91 11.91
CA VAL A 40 -20.62 -0.59 12.41
C VAL A 40 -21.83 -0.12 11.62
N GLU A 41 -22.97 0.03 12.28
CA GLU A 41 -24.23 0.45 11.66
C GLU A 41 -24.63 1.83 12.21
N VAL A 42 -24.91 2.78 11.32
CA VAL A 42 -25.46 4.08 11.69
C VAL A 42 -26.97 3.95 11.86
N ILE A 43 -27.43 3.89 13.10
CA ILE A 43 -28.86 3.71 13.44
C ILE A 43 -29.63 5.03 13.47
N LYS A 44 -28.93 6.16 13.63
CA LYS A 44 -29.52 7.49 13.65
C LYS A 44 -28.50 8.51 13.17
N SER A 45 -28.94 9.47 12.36
CA SER A 45 -28.07 10.57 11.91
C SER A 45 -27.86 11.58 13.04
N TYR A 46 -26.61 12.02 13.22
CA TYR A 46 -26.29 13.16 14.06
C TYR A 46 -26.51 14.46 13.28
N VAL A 47 -27.37 15.33 13.79
CA VAL A 47 -27.56 16.69 13.26
C VAL A 47 -26.82 17.64 14.20
N GLY A 48 -25.63 18.08 13.76
CA GLY A 48 -24.76 18.94 14.56
C GLY A 48 -25.35 20.33 14.82
N THR A 49 -24.72 21.04 15.74
CA THR A 49 -24.98 22.47 16.00
C THR A 49 -23.83 23.32 15.45
N THR A 50 -24.00 24.65 15.42
CA THR A 50 -22.93 25.59 15.07
C THR A 50 -21.69 25.48 15.95
N GLU A 51 -21.84 25.05 17.21
CA GLU A 51 -20.72 24.88 18.15
C GLU A 51 -20.13 23.47 18.10
N LYS A 52 -20.91 22.46 17.69
CA LYS A 52 -20.48 21.06 17.55
C LYS A 52 -21.07 20.45 16.27
N PRO A 53 -20.42 20.66 15.12
CA PRO A 53 -20.94 20.22 13.82
C PRO A 53 -20.80 18.71 13.62
N THR A 54 -19.85 18.06 14.31
CA THR A 54 -19.57 16.62 14.21
C THR A 54 -19.55 15.97 15.60
N LEU A 55 -19.80 14.66 15.61
CA LEU A 55 -19.69 13.84 16.81
C LEU A 55 -18.64 12.77 16.61
N ASP A 56 -17.48 12.98 17.21
CA ASP A 56 -16.43 11.96 17.25
C ASP A 56 -16.81 10.88 18.26
N THR A 57 -16.90 9.64 17.80
CA THR A 57 -17.17 8.47 18.64
C THR A 57 -16.02 7.50 18.53
N ALA A 58 -15.29 7.29 19.62
CA ALA A 58 -14.24 6.29 19.68
C ALA A 58 -14.86 4.90 19.87
N ILE A 59 -14.50 3.94 19.01
CA ILE A 59 -14.82 2.53 19.20
C ILE A 59 -13.62 1.88 19.89
N SER A 60 -13.84 1.21 21.02
CA SER A 60 -12.78 0.52 21.74
C SER A 60 -13.00 -0.99 21.63
N CYS A 61 -11.98 -1.70 21.19
CA CYS A 61 -11.97 -3.15 21.13
C CYS A 61 -10.92 -3.69 22.10
N GLU A 62 -11.34 -4.63 22.94
CA GLU A 62 -10.48 -5.37 23.84
C GLU A 62 -10.34 -6.81 23.34
N ILE A 63 -9.10 -7.28 23.26
CA ILE A 63 -8.76 -8.67 22.95
C ILE A 63 -8.18 -9.27 24.22
N THR A 64 -8.83 -10.31 24.74
CA THR A 64 -8.35 -11.07 25.88
C THR A 64 -7.98 -12.47 25.43
N GLY A 65 -6.86 -12.99 25.94
CA GLY A 65 -6.33 -14.28 25.54
C GLY A 65 -5.70 -15.01 26.72
N ASN A 66 -6.03 -16.29 26.89
CA ASN A 66 -5.36 -17.17 27.86
C ASN A 66 -4.71 -18.34 27.14
N ALA A 67 -3.47 -18.66 27.52
CA ALA A 67 -2.79 -19.86 27.04
C ALA A 67 -3.45 -21.10 27.64
N LYS A 68 -3.78 -22.07 26.78
CA LYS A 68 -4.37 -23.36 27.15
C LYS A 68 -3.37 -24.49 26.87
N GLU A 69 -3.04 -25.25 27.91
CA GLU A 69 -2.21 -26.44 27.77
C GLU A 69 -2.92 -27.51 26.94
N ARG A 70 -2.13 -28.19 26.09
CA ARG A 70 -2.63 -29.27 25.23
C ARG A 70 -2.49 -30.60 25.97
N THR A 71 -3.47 -31.48 25.78
CA THR A 71 -3.41 -32.87 26.27
C THR A 71 -2.74 -33.83 25.28
N SER A 72 -2.35 -33.35 24.10
CA SER A 72 -1.66 -34.12 23.07
C SER A 72 -0.61 -33.30 22.32
N ARG A 73 0.46 -33.97 21.85
CA ARG A 73 1.51 -33.35 21.03
C ARG A 73 0.91 -32.82 19.72
N ALA A 74 1.21 -31.56 19.40
CA ALA A 74 0.87 -30.99 18.11
C ALA A 74 1.69 -31.65 16.98
N THR A 75 1.07 -31.84 15.82
CA THR A 75 1.69 -32.43 14.62
C THR A 75 2.34 -31.39 13.69
N GLY A 76 2.49 -30.14 14.14
CA GLY A 76 3.14 -29.05 13.39
C GLY A 76 4.16 -28.30 14.25
N THR A 77 5.28 -27.90 13.64
CA THR A 77 6.29 -27.03 14.26
C THR A 77 5.86 -25.55 14.13
N PRO A 78 6.03 -24.72 15.19
CA PRO A 78 5.71 -23.29 15.15
C PRO A 78 6.37 -22.52 14.00
N ALA A 79 7.57 -22.93 13.60
CA ALA A 79 8.32 -22.33 12.49
C ALA A 79 7.68 -22.54 11.10
N ALA A 80 6.76 -23.50 10.95
CA ALA A 80 6.12 -23.81 9.67
C ALA A 80 4.75 -23.13 9.47
N LYS A 81 4.20 -22.48 10.51
CA LYS A 81 2.82 -21.95 10.48
C LYS A 81 2.64 -20.48 10.90
N VAL A 82 3.67 -19.81 11.42
CA VAL A 82 3.73 -18.33 11.32
C VAL A 82 4.16 -17.97 9.91
N VAL A 83 3.29 -18.27 8.95
CA VAL A 83 3.43 -17.79 7.59
C VAL A 83 2.53 -16.55 7.57
N HIS A 84 3.09 -15.36 7.80
CA HIS A 84 2.62 -14.22 6.99
C HIS A 84 2.61 -14.78 5.59
N GLU A 85 1.47 -14.88 4.89
CA GLU A 85 1.41 -15.56 3.60
C GLU A 85 2.57 -15.09 2.73
N LYS A 86 3.65 -15.90 2.68
CA LYS A 86 4.96 -15.55 2.12
C LYS A 86 4.93 -15.76 0.61
N SER A 87 3.77 -15.54 0.04
CA SER A 87 3.39 -15.93 -1.29
C SER A 87 2.51 -14.84 -1.83
N TRP A 88 2.78 -14.46 -3.06
CA TRP A 88 1.95 -13.51 -3.76
C TRP A 88 0.55 -14.07 -3.96
N LYS A 89 -0.42 -13.17 -4.03
CA LYS A 89 -1.82 -13.50 -4.29
C LYS A 89 -2.41 -12.54 -5.27
N LEU A 90 -3.19 -13.06 -6.21
CA LEU A 90 -4.15 -12.26 -6.97
C LEU A 90 -5.29 -11.82 -6.02
N THR A 91 -5.35 -10.54 -5.69
CA THR A 91 -6.32 -9.96 -4.74
C THR A 91 -7.41 -9.14 -5.40
N ASN A 92 -7.16 -8.67 -6.63
CA ASN A 92 -8.19 -8.10 -7.50
C ASN A 92 -7.94 -8.56 -8.93
N ASP A 93 -8.93 -9.22 -9.50
CA ASP A 93 -8.97 -9.65 -10.89
C ASP A 93 -9.83 -8.64 -11.67
N ALA A 94 -9.16 -7.72 -12.36
CA ALA A 94 -9.79 -6.55 -12.95
C ALA A 94 -10.69 -6.90 -14.15
N ASP A 95 -10.37 -7.99 -14.85
CA ASP A 95 -11.15 -8.47 -16.00
C ASP A 95 -12.03 -9.68 -15.68
N SER A 96 -11.92 -10.22 -14.45
CA SER A 96 -12.71 -11.34 -13.92
C SER A 96 -12.54 -12.65 -14.71
N ASN A 97 -11.39 -12.84 -15.36
CA ASN A 97 -11.12 -14.03 -16.16
C ASN A 97 -10.50 -15.20 -15.35
N GLY A 98 -10.10 -14.97 -14.10
CA GLY A 98 -9.50 -15.95 -13.19
C GLY A 98 -8.01 -16.24 -13.46
N GLU A 99 -7.37 -15.51 -14.36
CA GLU A 99 -5.97 -15.57 -14.76
C GLU A 99 -5.29 -14.22 -14.55
N LEU A 100 -3.98 -14.23 -14.30
CA LEU A 100 -3.20 -13.01 -14.15
C LEU A 100 -3.18 -12.20 -15.47
N SER A 101 -3.72 -10.99 -15.41
CA SER A 101 -3.84 -10.05 -16.51
C SER A 101 -3.30 -8.65 -16.15
N ILE A 102 -3.21 -7.78 -17.15
CA ILE A 102 -2.80 -6.38 -16.94
C ILE A 102 -3.96 -5.62 -16.30
N GLY A 103 -3.67 -4.86 -15.25
CA GLY A 103 -4.65 -4.14 -14.43
C GLY A 103 -5.01 -4.86 -13.13
N ASP A 104 -4.67 -6.15 -13.01
CA ASP A 104 -4.87 -6.92 -11.79
C ASP A 104 -4.04 -6.41 -10.63
N LEU A 105 -4.52 -6.68 -9.41
CA LEU A 105 -3.79 -6.39 -8.18
C LEU A 105 -3.22 -7.68 -7.59
N ILE A 106 -1.90 -7.70 -7.41
CA ILE A 106 -1.20 -8.75 -6.67
C ILE A 106 -0.75 -8.23 -5.31
N THR A 107 -0.78 -9.08 -4.29
CA THR A 107 -0.46 -8.68 -2.90
C THR A 107 0.49 -9.66 -2.24
N LEU A 108 1.47 -9.13 -1.50
CA LEU A 108 2.36 -9.84 -0.58
C LEU A 108 2.22 -9.19 0.82
N GLY A 109 1.59 -9.89 1.75
CA GLY A 109 1.30 -9.31 3.07
C GLY A 109 0.42 -8.07 2.95
N THR A 110 0.93 -6.90 3.31
CA THR A 110 0.26 -5.60 3.18
C THR A 110 0.59 -4.85 1.89
N GLU A 111 1.56 -5.35 1.12
CA GLU A 111 2.11 -4.65 -0.04
C GLU A 111 1.39 -5.11 -1.31
N SER A 112 0.71 -4.18 -2.00
CA SER A 112 -0.09 -4.49 -3.19
C SER A 112 0.45 -3.78 -4.43
N PHE A 113 0.31 -4.39 -5.60
CA PHE A 113 0.90 -3.89 -6.85
C PHE A 113 -0.02 -4.16 -8.04
N TYR A 114 -0.21 -3.15 -8.89
CA TYR A 114 -0.93 -3.25 -10.15
C TYR A 114 -0.04 -3.86 -11.23
N VAL A 115 -0.44 -5.00 -11.77
CA VAL A 115 0.25 -5.65 -12.88
C VAL A 115 0.12 -4.79 -14.13
N TYR A 116 1.24 -4.44 -14.74
CA TYR A 116 1.25 -3.65 -15.98
C TYR A 116 1.95 -4.32 -17.15
N ASN A 117 2.70 -5.38 -16.89
CA ASN A 117 3.37 -6.17 -17.92
C ASN A 117 3.47 -7.63 -17.48
N VAL A 118 3.13 -8.53 -18.40
CA VAL A 118 3.32 -9.98 -18.24
C VAL A 118 4.04 -10.45 -19.50
N ASP A 119 5.32 -10.82 -19.38
CA ASP A 119 6.17 -11.30 -20.46
C ASP A 119 6.74 -12.68 -20.11
N GLY A 120 6.08 -13.73 -20.61
CA GLY A 120 6.42 -15.10 -20.27
C GLY A 120 6.24 -15.37 -18.78
N ASP A 121 7.35 -15.65 -18.09
CA ASP A 121 7.39 -15.86 -16.64
C ASP A 121 7.68 -14.56 -15.87
N ASN A 122 7.97 -13.43 -16.53
CA ASN A 122 8.24 -12.17 -15.84
C ASN A 122 6.97 -11.34 -15.68
N VAL A 123 6.68 -10.90 -14.46
CA VAL A 123 5.57 -10.01 -14.13
C VAL A 123 6.13 -8.71 -13.59
N LYS A 124 5.82 -7.59 -14.24
CA LYS A 124 6.10 -6.26 -13.68
C LYS A 124 4.83 -5.64 -13.11
N ALA A 125 4.97 -5.07 -11.92
CA ALA A 125 3.85 -4.47 -11.21
C ALA A 125 4.26 -3.17 -10.50
N LEU A 126 3.38 -2.16 -10.55
CA LEU A 126 3.55 -0.85 -9.91
C LEU A 126 2.87 -0.87 -8.54
N ALA A 127 3.57 -0.43 -7.50
CA ALA A 127 3.03 -0.32 -6.15
C ALA A 127 1.67 0.40 -6.12
N GLN A 128 0.72 -0.09 -5.34
CA GLN A 128 -0.60 0.52 -5.22
C GLN A 128 -0.50 1.93 -4.63
N TYR A 129 0.35 2.08 -3.61
CA TYR A 129 0.59 3.35 -2.92
C TYR A 129 2.07 3.71 -2.94
N ASN A 130 2.38 4.98 -2.64
CA ASN A 130 3.76 5.37 -2.37
C ASN A 130 4.22 4.77 -1.03
N LEU A 131 5.53 4.73 -0.83
CA LEU A 131 6.13 4.38 0.46
C LEU A 131 5.93 5.52 1.48
N LEU A 132 5.61 5.18 2.73
CA LEU A 132 5.55 6.14 3.82
C LEU A 132 6.97 6.43 4.34
N VAL A 133 7.63 7.36 3.65
CA VAL A 133 9.01 7.80 3.88
C VAL A 133 9.14 9.33 3.80
N GLY A 134 10.31 9.86 4.17
CA GLY A 134 10.61 11.28 3.97
C GLY A 134 9.76 12.22 4.83
N ASN A 135 9.01 13.09 4.17
CA ASN A 135 8.39 14.26 4.79
C ASN A 135 6.86 14.28 4.70
N SER A 136 6.30 15.13 5.56
CA SER A 136 4.99 15.73 5.38
C SER A 136 5.17 17.14 4.80
N SER A 137 4.35 17.54 3.85
CA SER A 137 4.38 18.89 3.26
C SER A 137 2.99 19.51 3.19
N ASN A 138 2.92 20.84 3.31
CA ASN A 138 1.71 21.64 3.05
C ASN A 138 1.76 22.31 1.66
N GLY A 139 2.66 21.85 0.78
CA GLY A 139 2.90 22.43 -0.54
C GLY A 139 3.82 23.64 -0.58
N SER A 140 4.27 24.14 0.58
CA SER A 140 5.26 25.24 0.70
C SER A 140 6.48 24.84 1.52
N THR A 141 6.29 24.04 2.56
CA THR A 141 7.35 23.57 3.46
C THR A 141 7.27 22.06 3.63
N ALA A 142 8.41 21.40 3.77
CA ALA A 142 8.50 20.00 4.17
C ALA A 142 8.97 19.90 5.63
N THR A 143 8.43 18.94 6.36
CA THR A 143 8.83 18.57 7.72
C THR A 143 9.01 17.05 7.80
N PRO A 144 10.09 16.53 8.39
CA PRO A 144 10.32 15.09 8.52
C PRO A 144 9.14 14.37 9.19
N LEU A 145 8.79 13.20 8.67
CA LEU A 145 7.80 12.32 9.30
C LEU A 145 8.42 11.59 10.49
N GLU A 146 7.73 11.60 11.63
CA GLU A 146 8.22 10.93 12.85
C GLU A 146 8.05 9.40 12.84
N ASN A 147 7.03 8.89 12.13
CA ASN A 147 6.65 7.47 12.12
C ASN A 147 6.69 6.88 10.70
N VAL A 148 7.82 7.03 10.01
CA VAL A 148 8.03 6.40 8.71
C VAL A 148 8.11 4.87 8.87
N THR A 149 7.46 4.14 7.96
CA THR A 149 7.48 2.67 7.96
C THR A 149 8.39 2.11 6.88
N GLY A 150 8.64 2.86 5.80
CA GLY A 150 9.31 2.33 4.62
C GLY A 150 8.44 1.37 3.79
N LEU A 151 7.16 1.20 4.15
CA LEU A 151 6.18 0.34 3.47
C LEU A 151 5.17 1.19 2.71
N GLN A 152 4.40 0.56 1.82
CA GLN A 152 3.26 1.20 1.19
C GLN A 152 2.22 1.64 2.22
N ASP A 153 1.67 2.84 2.04
CA ASP A 153 0.61 3.34 2.90
C ASP A 153 -0.33 4.26 2.11
N ALA A 154 -1.64 4.04 2.24
CA ALA A 154 -2.64 4.86 1.56
C ALA A 154 -2.58 6.36 1.96
N SER A 155 -2.02 6.67 3.13
CA SER A 155 -1.80 8.04 3.57
C SER A 155 -0.58 8.71 2.92
N ALA A 156 0.33 7.95 2.31
CA ALA A 156 1.49 8.45 1.57
C ALA A 156 1.08 9.00 0.18
N GLY A 157 0.09 9.87 0.14
CA GLY A 157 -0.48 10.38 -1.11
C GLY A 157 0.41 11.37 -1.86
N ALA A 158 1.52 11.83 -1.28
CA ALA A 158 2.29 12.95 -1.81
C ALA A 158 1.34 14.11 -2.22
N LYS A 159 1.64 14.85 -3.29
CA LYS A 159 0.72 15.85 -3.83
C LYS A 159 -0.49 15.16 -4.47
N VAL A 160 -1.67 15.38 -3.90
CA VAL A 160 -2.96 15.00 -4.50
C VAL A 160 -3.82 16.25 -4.67
N ASP A 161 -4.49 16.37 -5.81
CA ASP A 161 -5.38 17.49 -6.10
C ASP A 161 -6.47 17.62 -5.03
N GLY A 162 -6.62 18.83 -4.49
CA GLY A 162 -7.59 19.13 -3.43
C GLY A 162 -7.12 18.78 -2.01
N ALA A 163 -5.96 18.12 -1.83
CA ALA A 163 -5.38 17.89 -0.51
C ALA A 163 -4.58 19.11 -0.02
N SER A 164 -4.66 19.41 1.27
CA SER A 164 -3.90 20.49 1.90
C SER A 164 -2.59 20.04 2.54
N ASN A 165 -2.43 18.74 2.76
CA ASN A 165 -1.24 18.12 3.33
C ASN A 165 -0.89 16.85 2.57
N TYR A 166 0.39 16.67 2.31
CA TYR A 166 1.01 15.62 1.52
C TYR A 166 1.91 14.82 2.44
N LYS A 167 1.79 13.49 2.49
CA LYS A 167 2.74 12.64 3.23
C LYS A 167 3.48 11.75 2.27
N GLY A 168 4.65 11.30 2.68
CA GLY A 168 5.46 10.40 1.86
C GLY A 168 6.25 11.16 0.79
N THR A 169 6.56 12.45 1.00
CA THR A 169 7.23 13.28 -0.01
C THR A 169 8.75 13.26 0.18
N VAL A 170 9.48 13.15 -0.92
CA VAL A 170 10.94 13.10 -0.94
C VAL A 170 11.49 13.95 -2.09
N ALA A 171 12.67 14.52 -1.90
CA ALA A 171 13.43 15.05 -3.02
C ALA A 171 13.85 13.88 -3.92
N PHE A 172 13.98 14.16 -5.22
CA PHE A 172 14.49 13.15 -6.15
C PHE A 172 15.95 12.84 -5.86
N ASP A 173 16.77 13.88 -5.74
CA ASP A 173 18.18 13.76 -5.38
C ASP A 173 18.71 15.11 -4.89
N ASP A 174 19.87 15.09 -4.25
CA ASP A 174 20.59 16.30 -3.82
C ASP A 174 21.55 16.80 -4.91
N ASP A 175 22.08 15.92 -5.77
CA ASP A 175 23.19 16.24 -6.68
C ASP A 175 22.96 15.88 -8.17
N SER A 176 22.31 14.76 -8.46
CA SER A 176 22.13 14.21 -9.81
C SER A 176 20.66 14.13 -10.22
N LYS A 177 20.33 14.49 -11.47
CA LYS A 177 18.95 14.33 -11.98
C LYS A 177 18.65 12.88 -12.38
N VAL A 178 19.49 11.93 -12.00
CA VAL A 178 19.51 10.56 -12.53
C VAL A 178 19.12 9.60 -11.42
N TYR A 179 18.13 8.75 -11.69
CA TYR A 179 17.59 7.82 -10.70
C TYR A 179 18.66 6.88 -10.12
N GLU A 180 19.53 6.33 -10.99
CA GLU A 180 20.51 5.32 -10.60
C GLU A 180 21.50 5.79 -9.52
N THR A 181 21.79 7.09 -9.47
CA THR A 181 22.70 7.68 -8.47
C THR A 181 21.96 8.48 -7.39
N SER A 182 20.63 8.44 -7.38
CA SER A 182 19.80 9.29 -6.53
C SER A 182 19.71 8.80 -5.08
N THR A 183 19.40 9.73 -4.17
CA THR A 183 18.98 9.39 -2.81
C THR A 183 17.68 8.57 -2.77
N ILE A 184 16.79 8.69 -3.76
CA ILE A 184 15.59 7.84 -3.82
C ILE A 184 15.94 6.36 -3.91
N LYS A 185 16.85 6.02 -4.82
CA LYS A 185 17.24 4.63 -5.04
C LYS A 185 17.87 4.04 -3.77
N SER A 186 18.91 4.72 -3.29
CA SER A 186 19.73 4.23 -2.17
C SER A 186 19.01 4.23 -0.82
N ASN A 187 18.18 5.24 -0.53
CA ASN A 187 17.54 5.36 0.78
C ASN A 187 16.16 4.70 0.87
N TYR A 188 15.46 4.48 -0.25
CA TYR A 188 14.06 4.04 -0.22
C TYR A 188 13.79 2.81 -1.09
N VAL A 189 14.19 2.83 -2.37
CA VAL A 189 13.83 1.74 -3.30
C VAL A 189 14.62 0.46 -3.02
N ASP A 190 15.94 0.54 -2.91
CA ASP A 190 16.79 -0.63 -2.65
C ASP A 190 16.50 -1.27 -1.27
N PRO A 191 16.33 -0.51 -0.16
CA PRO A 191 15.92 -1.08 1.11
C PRO A 191 14.55 -1.77 1.06
N TYR A 192 13.59 -1.22 0.31
CA TYR A 192 12.26 -1.80 0.21
C TYR A 192 12.25 -3.16 -0.50
N MET A 193 13.15 -3.41 -1.45
CA MET A 193 13.35 -4.75 -2.03
C MET A 193 13.73 -5.78 -0.96
N ASN A 194 14.62 -5.41 -0.04
CA ASN A 194 15.01 -6.30 1.06
C ASN A 194 13.80 -6.62 1.94
N THR A 195 12.98 -5.61 2.25
CA THR A 195 11.74 -5.79 3.02
C THR A 195 10.78 -6.76 2.32
N LEU A 196 10.54 -6.61 1.01
CA LEU A 196 9.71 -7.54 0.24
C LEU A 196 10.28 -8.96 0.24
N ASN A 197 11.60 -9.11 0.15
CA ASN A 197 12.26 -10.41 0.18
C ASN A 197 12.21 -11.09 1.56
N GLU A 198 12.29 -10.32 2.65
CA GLU A 198 12.08 -10.82 4.02
C GLU A 198 10.64 -11.32 4.24
N LEU A 199 9.68 -10.70 3.55
CA LEU A 199 8.28 -11.15 3.47
C LEU A 199 8.10 -12.39 2.58
N GLY A 200 9.15 -12.86 1.89
CA GLY A 200 9.10 -14.03 1.01
C GLY A 200 8.74 -13.71 -0.44
N GLY A 201 8.82 -12.44 -0.84
CA GLY A 201 8.43 -11.99 -2.17
C GLY A 201 9.30 -12.51 -3.32
N ASN A 202 10.56 -12.87 -3.06
CA ASN A 202 11.52 -13.29 -4.09
C ASN A 202 11.53 -12.32 -5.30
N VAL A 203 11.62 -11.02 -5.02
CA VAL A 203 11.66 -9.95 -6.00
C VAL A 203 12.96 -10.02 -6.79
N GLU A 204 12.87 -10.06 -8.12
CA GLU A 204 14.01 -10.17 -9.02
C GLU A 204 14.68 -8.83 -9.24
N SER A 205 13.87 -7.77 -9.38
CA SER A 205 14.34 -6.40 -9.49
C SER A 205 13.30 -5.42 -8.94
N ILE A 206 13.79 -4.25 -8.53
CA ILE A 206 12.97 -3.14 -8.09
C ILE A 206 13.46 -1.84 -8.73
N GLY A 207 12.55 -0.89 -8.95
CA GLY A 207 12.89 0.40 -9.54
C GLY A 207 11.79 1.43 -9.38
N LEU A 208 11.90 2.52 -10.13
CA LEU A 208 10.76 3.36 -10.47
C LEU A 208 10.25 2.97 -11.85
N ILE A 209 8.98 3.23 -12.13
CA ILE A 209 8.46 3.04 -13.49
C ILE A 209 9.20 3.97 -14.45
N THR A 210 9.53 3.47 -15.63
CA THR A 210 10.22 4.27 -16.63
C THR A 210 9.24 5.09 -17.47
N TYR A 211 9.72 6.18 -18.05
CA TYR A 211 8.92 6.96 -19.01
C TYR A 211 8.52 6.14 -20.25
N GLU A 212 9.38 5.23 -20.70
CA GLU A 212 9.09 4.31 -21.82
C GLU A 212 7.97 3.33 -21.46
N GLU A 213 8.00 2.73 -20.27
CA GLU A 213 6.93 1.84 -19.81
C GLU A 213 5.59 2.57 -19.72
N LEU A 214 5.56 3.78 -19.12
CA LEU A 214 4.35 4.61 -19.03
C LEU A 214 3.74 4.92 -20.40
N THR A 215 4.60 5.26 -21.37
CA THR A 215 4.17 5.67 -22.72
C THR A 215 4.01 4.52 -23.70
N SER A 216 4.18 3.27 -23.24
CA SER A 216 3.85 2.09 -24.03
C SER A 216 2.39 2.06 -24.44
N ASP A 217 2.07 1.37 -25.54
CA ASP A 217 0.68 1.19 -25.99
C ASP A 217 -0.19 0.47 -24.94
N THR A 218 0.44 -0.33 -24.08
CA THR A 218 -0.21 -1.04 -22.98
C THR A 218 -0.70 -0.07 -21.91
N LEU A 219 0.17 0.77 -21.36
CA LEU A 219 -0.19 1.70 -20.29
C LEU A 219 -0.88 2.96 -20.82
N GLY A 220 -0.63 3.35 -22.07
CA GLY A 220 -1.45 4.32 -22.78
C GLY A 220 -1.27 5.78 -22.33
N CYS A 221 -0.27 6.11 -21.50
CA CYS A 221 0.12 7.51 -21.33
C CYS A 221 0.70 8.05 -22.64
N LYS A 222 0.51 9.33 -22.93
CA LYS A 222 0.88 9.92 -24.23
C LYS A 222 2.14 10.76 -24.11
N PHE A 223 3.08 10.48 -25.01
CA PHE A 223 4.26 11.31 -25.28
C PHE A 223 3.85 12.73 -25.74
N ASN A 224 3.03 12.80 -26.79
CA ASN A 224 2.49 14.05 -27.34
C ASN A 224 1.33 14.54 -26.47
N GLY A 225 1.66 15.13 -25.33
CA GLY A 225 0.71 15.58 -24.32
C GLY A 225 1.23 15.41 -22.90
N ASN A 226 2.29 14.59 -22.72
CA ASN A 226 2.87 14.26 -21.43
C ASN A 226 1.80 14.01 -20.37
N THR A 227 0.89 13.07 -20.65
CA THR A 227 -0.27 12.84 -19.81
C THR A 227 -0.64 11.38 -19.72
N CYS A 228 -1.09 10.95 -18.55
CA CYS A 228 -1.67 9.64 -18.29
C CYS A 228 -3.21 9.65 -18.24
N ILE A 229 -3.87 10.80 -18.43
CA ILE A 229 -5.35 10.89 -18.45
C ILE A 229 -5.95 10.02 -19.56
N SER A 230 -5.23 9.82 -20.66
CA SER A 230 -5.64 8.95 -21.76
C SER A 230 -5.48 7.45 -21.49
N SER A 231 -4.84 7.08 -20.39
CA SER A 231 -4.69 5.68 -20.00
C SER A 231 -6.05 5.09 -19.61
N PRO A 232 -6.31 3.81 -19.93
CA PRO A 232 -7.44 3.10 -19.33
C PRO A 232 -7.26 2.83 -17.82
N TYR A 233 -6.08 3.11 -17.27
CA TYR A 233 -5.71 2.82 -15.89
C TYR A 233 -5.57 4.12 -15.07
N ASP A 234 -6.60 4.45 -14.30
CA ASP A 234 -6.63 5.63 -13.42
C ASP A 234 -5.59 5.56 -12.30
N TRP A 235 -5.26 4.35 -11.83
CA TRP A 235 -4.25 4.12 -10.81
C TRP A 235 -2.84 4.55 -11.23
N LEU A 236 -2.57 4.82 -12.52
CA LEU A 236 -1.30 5.41 -12.95
C LEU A 236 -1.12 6.85 -12.48
N TYR A 237 -2.21 7.57 -12.21
CA TYR A 237 -2.15 8.99 -11.84
C TYR A 237 -3.04 9.33 -10.64
N SER A 238 -3.43 8.36 -9.83
CA SER A 238 -4.19 8.57 -8.60
C SER A 238 -3.39 9.29 -7.49
N THR A 239 -2.07 9.36 -7.62
CA THR A 239 -1.13 9.97 -6.68
C THR A 239 0.07 10.54 -7.44
N SER A 240 0.77 11.51 -6.85
CA SER A 240 1.99 12.07 -7.45
C SER A 240 3.24 11.30 -7.02
N TYR A 241 4.11 10.94 -7.97
CA TYR A 241 5.31 10.15 -7.69
C TYR A 241 6.41 10.35 -8.73
N TRP A 242 7.65 10.09 -8.30
CA TRP A 242 8.83 10.16 -9.16
C TRP A 242 8.91 8.98 -10.14
N ILE A 243 9.45 9.22 -11.34
CA ILE A 243 9.66 8.20 -12.37
C ILE A 243 11.12 8.18 -12.83
N ASP A 244 11.54 7.07 -13.43
CA ASP A 244 12.85 6.98 -14.08
C ASP A 244 12.75 7.41 -15.55
N ALA A 245 13.24 8.61 -15.86
CA ALA A 245 13.24 9.17 -17.21
C ALA A 245 14.66 9.55 -17.71
N GLY A 246 15.71 9.17 -16.98
CA GLY A 246 17.07 9.69 -17.20
C GLY A 246 17.27 11.15 -16.78
N ASN A 247 16.21 11.81 -16.32
CA ASN A 247 16.18 13.12 -15.69
C ASN A 247 15.07 13.15 -14.61
N SER A 248 14.99 14.25 -13.85
CA SER A 248 14.01 14.39 -12.77
C SER A 248 12.61 14.68 -13.30
N MET A 249 11.82 13.62 -13.43
CA MET A 249 10.44 13.65 -13.90
C MET A 249 9.50 12.97 -12.91
N ALA A 250 8.25 13.39 -12.92
CA ALA A 250 7.21 12.83 -12.08
C ALA A 250 5.88 12.74 -12.82
N VAL A 251 5.04 11.81 -12.37
CA VAL A 251 3.60 11.80 -12.66
C VAL A 251 2.91 12.61 -11.57
N ASN A 252 2.05 13.54 -11.96
CA ASN A 252 1.21 14.31 -11.05
C ASN A 252 -0.16 13.60 -10.90
N SER A 253 -0.82 13.82 -9.77
CA SER A 253 -2.14 13.25 -9.47
C SER A 253 -3.27 13.71 -10.42
N ASN A 254 -3.01 14.73 -11.24
CA ASN A 254 -3.92 15.20 -12.28
C ASN A 254 -3.68 14.49 -13.63
N GLY A 255 -2.71 13.57 -13.69
CA GLY A 255 -2.31 12.86 -14.89
C GLY A 255 -1.18 13.50 -15.69
N ASP A 256 -0.71 14.70 -15.36
CA ASP A 256 0.40 15.33 -16.10
C ASP A 256 1.74 14.67 -15.76
N ILE A 257 2.57 14.46 -16.77
CA ILE A 257 3.96 14.03 -16.65
C ILE A 257 4.84 15.25 -16.88
N SER A 258 5.72 15.60 -15.94
CA SER A 258 6.49 16.83 -16.06
C SER A 258 7.91 16.72 -15.52
N ASN A 259 8.81 17.49 -16.12
CA ASN A 259 10.10 17.80 -15.53
C ASN A 259 9.89 18.59 -14.24
N CYS A 260 10.61 18.20 -13.19
CA CYS A 260 10.45 18.77 -11.86
C CYS A 260 11.78 19.18 -11.25
N TYR A 261 11.72 20.07 -10.26
CA TYR A 261 12.87 20.43 -9.45
C TYR A 261 13.23 19.26 -8.52
N TYR A 262 14.39 18.66 -8.76
CA TYR A 262 14.82 17.41 -8.13
C TYR A 262 15.22 17.55 -6.67
N THR A 263 15.63 18.74 -6.23
CA THR A 263 16.08 19.01 -4.86
C THR A 263 14.93 19.35 -3.91
N ILE A 264 13.67 19.33 -4.37
CA ILE A 264 12.52 19.73 -3.56
C ILE A 264 11.75 18.49 -3.11
N ASP A 265 11.55 18.38 -1.80
CA ASP A 265 10.96 17.24 -1.10
C ASP A 265 9.48 17.43 -0.71
N ILE A 266 8.76 18.26 -1.46
CA ILE A 266 7.41 18.73 -1.08
C ILE A 266 6.25 18.09 -1.85
N TRP A 267 6.46 17.50 -3.04
CA TRP A 267 5.35 17.13 -3.92
C TRP A 267 5.25 15.67 -4.30
N TYR A 268 6.36 14.94 -4.35
CA TYR A 268 6.41 13.66 -5.04
C TYR A 268 6.87 12.56 -4.09
N GLY A 269 6.18 11.42 -4.13
CA GLY A 269 6.53 10.24 -3.36
C GLY A 269 7.33 9.22 -4.15
N VAL A 270 7.70 8.13 -3.46
CA VAL A 270 8.38 6.97 -4.05
C VAL A 270 7.34 5.89 -4.30
N ARG A 271 7.12 5.53 -5.57
CA ARG A 271 6.19 4.48 -5.98
C ARG A 271 6.93 3.37 -6.73
N PRO A 272 7.38 2.32 -6.02
CA PRO A 272 8.24 1.32 -6.64
C PRO A 272 7.53 0.47 -7.69
N VAL A 273 8.30 0.06 -8.69
CA VAL A 273 7.98 -1.04 -9.60
C VAL A 273 8.77 -2.26 -9.17
N ILE A 274 8.14 -3.43 -9.18
CA ILE A 274 8.79 -4.72 -8.94
C ILE A 274 8.74 -5.58 -10.20
N THR A 275 9.72 -6.48 -10.33
CA THR A 275 9.65 -7.65 -11.21
C THR A 275 9.70 -8.91 -10.37
N ILE A 276 8.76 -9.82 -10.61
CA ILE A 276 8.69 -11.14 -9.97
C ILE A 276 8.44 -12.23 -11.02
N SER A 277 8.74 -13.48 -10.67
CA SER A 277 8.35 -14.63 -11.48
C SER A 277 6.85 -14.91 -11.33
N LYS A 278 6.16 -15.15 -12.45
CA LYS A 278 4.76 -15.55 -12.52
C LYS A 278 4.52 -16.86 -11.77
N SER A 279 5.52 -17.73 -11.69
CA SER A 279 5.44 -18.98 -10.91
C SER A 279 5.27 -18.78 -9.40
N LEU A 280 5.41 -17.55 -8.90
CA LEU A 280 5.17 -17.20 -7.50
C LEU A 280 3.70 -16.83 -7.19
N LEU A 281 2.84 -16.75 -8.21
CA LEU A 281 1.42 -16.36 -8.15
C LEU A 281 0.48 -17.56 -8.29
#